data_AF-A0AAW8RYV4-F1
#
_entry.id   AF-A0AAW8RYV4-F1
#
_cell.length_a   1.000
_cell.length_b   1.000
_cell.length_c   1.000
_cell.angle_alpha   90.00
_cell.angle_beta   90.00
_cell.angle_gamma   90.00
#
_symmetry.space_group_name_H-M   'P 1'
#
loop_
_entity.id
_entity.type
_entity.pdbx_description
1 polymer ?
#
loop_
_entity_poly.entity_id
_entity_poly.type
_entity_poly.pdbx_seq_one_letter_code
_entity_poly.pdbx_strand_id
1 'polypeptide(L)' 'MDKRSERILNYLVYHSQVDSRTLMKEFHITRNQLNYSIKKINGWCEGLNFPEVMRTRNGLFYLSPELLAH' A
#
# COMPACT_ATOMS: atom_id res chain seq x y z
N MET A 1 2.77 -8.47 -9.66
CA MET A 1 2.98 -8.14 -8.23
C MET A 1 3.25 -9.42 -7.44
N ASP A 2 3.87 -9.36 -6.26
CA ASP A 2 4.05 -10.54 -5.38
C ASP A 2 2.94 -10.67 -4.31
N LYS A 3 2.80 -11.86 -3.71
CA LYS A 3 1.76 -12.17 -2.71
C LYS A 3 1.77 -11.25 -1.50
N ARG A 4 2.94 -10.78 -1.04
CA ARG A 4 3.01 -9.89 0.12
C ARG A 4 2.43 -8.52 -0.23
N SER A 5 2.83 -8.00 -1.39
CA SER A 5 2.38 -6.71 -1.90
C SER A 5 0.88 -6.72 -2.16
N GLU A 6 0.32 -7.83 -2.65
CA GLU A 6 -1.12 -8.05 -2.78
C GLU A 6 -1.86 -8.01 -1.43
N ARG A 7 -1.35 -8.71 -0.42
CA ARG A 7 -1.96 -8.68 0.91
C ARG A 7 -1.90 -7.29 1.56
N ILE A 8 -0.82 -6.54 1.35
CA ILE A 8 -0.69 -5.16 1.82
C ILE A 8 -1.71 -4.25 1.13
N LEU A 9 -1.85 -4.36 -0.20
CA LEU A 9 -2.84 -3.59 -0.94
C LEU A 9 -4.26 -3.86 -0.44
N ASN A 10 -4.64 -5.14 -0.34
CA ASN A 10 -5.95 -5.52 0.19
C ASN A 10 -6.18 -4.96 1.59
N TYR A 11 -5.18 -5.06 2.48
CA TYR A 11 -5.30 -4.50 3.82
C TYR A 11 -5.56 -2.99 3.81
N LEU A 12 -4.84 -2.25 2.96
CA LEU A 12 -5.03 -0.80 2.82
C LEU A 12 -6.42 -0.45 2.25
N VAL A 13 -6.98 -1.25 1.35
CA VAL A 13 -8.34 -1.05 0.82
C VAL A 13 -9.39 -1.15 1.93
N TYR A 14 -9.24 -2.11 2.85
CA TYR A 14 -10.18 -2.28 3.97
C TYR A 14 -9.90 -1.37 5.18
N HIS A 15 -8.69 -0.81 5.29
CA HIS A 15 -8.27 0.01 6.42
C HIS A 15 -7.70 1.34 5.93
N SER A 16 -8.53 2.39 6.02
CA SER A 16 -8.09 3.76 5.72
C SER A 16 -7.12 4.27 6.79
N GLN A 17 -6.18 5.15 6.39
CA GLN A 17 -5.30 5.88 7.31
C GLN A 17 -4.36 5.01 8.17
N VAL A 18 -3.88 3.90 7.61
CA VAL A 18 -2.89 3.03 8.28
C VAL A 18 -1.50 3.63 8.15
N ASP A 19 -0.71 3.61 9.23
CA ASP A 19 0.67 4.06 9.21
C ASP A 19 1.68 2.94 8.88
N SER A 20 2.93 3.34 8.66
CA SER A 20 4.00 2.41 8.31
C SER A 20 4.34 1.42 9.42
N ARG A 21 4.22 1.84 10.69
CA ARG A 21 4.53 1.01 11.85
C ARG A 21 3.48 -0.08 12.02
N THR A 22 2.21 0.25 11.83
CA THR A 22 1.10 -0.71 11.83
C THR A 22 1.32 -1.75 10.75
N LEU A 23 1.56 -1.37 9.48
CA LEU A 23 1.83 -2.36 8.43
C LEU A 23 3.06 -3.23 8.72
N MET A 24 4.14 -2.64 9.23
CA MET A 24 5.33 -3.42 9.59
C MET A 24 5.03 -4.46 10.67
N LYS A 25 4.20 -4.09 11.66
CA LYS A 25 3.78 -4.99 12.73
C LYS A 25 2.84 -6.09 12.23
N GLU A 26 1.77 -5.73 11.52
CA GLU A 26 0.75 -6.65 11.02
C GLU A 26 1.32 -7.69 10.04
N PHE A 27 2.28 -7.28 9.21
CA PHE A 27 2.88 -8.17 8.21
C PHE A 27 4.22 -8.77 8.65
N HIS A 28 4.72 -8.43 9.85
CA HIS A 28 6.02 -8.84 10.38
C HIS A 28 7.18 -8.57 9.40
N ILE A 29 7.25 -7.34 8.87
CA ILE A 29 8.23 -6.94 7.85
C ILE A 29 9.04 -5.73 8.25
N THR A 30 10.23 -5.61 7.67
CA THR A 30 11.09 -4.45 7.84
C THR A 30 10.59 -3.26 7.02
N ARG A 31 11.07 -2.05 7.34
CA ARG A 31 10.80 -0.83 6.57
C ARG A 31 11.21 -0.97 5.10
N ASN A 32 12.32 -1.63 4.82
CA ASN A 32 12.81 -1.83 3.45
C ASN A 32 11.91 -2.78 2.67
N GLN A 33 11.42 -3.85 3.30
CA GLN A 33 10.46 -4.77 2.70
C GLN A 33 9.12 -4.10 2.45
N LEU A 34 8.65 -3.24 3.37
CA LEU A 34 7.45 -2.43 3.17
C LEU A 34 7.63 -1.50 1.98
N ASN A 35 8.70 -0.72 1.93
CA ASN A 35 8.97 0.20 0.81
C ASN A 35 9.06 -0.53 -0.54
N TYR A 36 9.68 -1.71 -0.56
CA TYR A 36 9.71 -2.56 -1.75
C TYR A 36 8.30 -2.97 -2.19
N SER A 37 7.46 -3.42 -1.25
CA SER A 37 6.08 -3.80 -1.55
C SER A 37 5.24 -2.61 -2.03
N ILE A 38 5.38 -1.43 -1.43
CA ILE A 38 4.70 -0.21 -1.93
C ILE A 38 5.15 0.14 -3.35
N LYS A 39 6.46 0.05 -3.66
CA LYS A 39 6.95 0.26 -5.03
C LYS A 39 6.35 -0.73 -6.03
N LYS A 40 6.18 -2.00 -5.63
CA LYS A 40 5.53 -3.02 -6.46
C LYS A 40 4.05 -2.77 -6.68
N ILE A 41 3.35 -2.29 -5.66
CA ILE A 41 1.95 -1.89 -5.75
C ILE A 41 1.80 -0.71 -6.72
N ASN A 42 2.58 0.37 -6.54
CA ASN A 42 2.49 1.54 -7.41
C ASN A 42 2.81 1.22 -8.86
N GLY A 43 3.79 0.35 -9.14
CA GLY A 43 4.06 -0.10 -10.51
C GLY A 43 2.94 -0.97 -11.11
N TRP A 44 2.14 -1.66 -10.28
CA TRP A 44 0.95 -2.36 -10.75
C TRP A 44 -0.20 -1.38 -11.01
N CYS A 45 -0.40 -0.38 -10.13
CA CYS A 45 -1.36 0.71 -10.34
C CYS A 45 -1.09 1.46 -11.64
N GLU A 46 0.16 1.86 -11.87
CA GLU A 46 0.60 2.55 -13.08
C GLU A 46 0.29 1.74 -14.35
N GLY A 47 0.58 0.43 -14.36
CA GLY A 47 0.29 -0.45 -15.49
C GLY A 47 -1.20 -0.60 -15.83
N LEU A 48 -2.09 -0.24 -14.91
CA LEU A 48 -3.55 -0.24 -15.09
C LEU A 48 -4.14 1.18 -15.18
N ASN A 49 -3.31 2.22 -15.25
CA ASN A 49 -3.71 3.62 -15.16
C ASN A 49 -4.49 3.98 -13.89
N PHE A 50 -4.21 3.27 -12.78
CA PHE A 50 -4.74 3.61 -11.47
C PHE A 50 -3.82 4.59 -10.72
N PRO A 51 -4.39 5.44 -9.85
CA PRO A 51 -3.59 6.30 -8.99
C PRO A 51 -2.68 5.51 -8.05
N GLU A 52 -1.53 6.08 -7.72
CA GLU A 52 -0.57 5.47 -6.82
C GLU A 52 -1.06 5.46 -5.36
N VAL A 53 -0.59 4.47 -4.59
CA VAL A 53 -0.68 4.52 -3.13
C VAL A 53 0.26 5.61 -2.63
N MET A 54 -0.32 6.65 -2.04
CA MET A 54 0.42 7.79 -1.50
C MET A 54 0.76 7.57 -0.03
N ARG A 55 1.94 8.04 0.38
CA ARG A 55 2.29 8.19 1.80
C ARG A 55 2.33 9.68 2.14
N THR A 56 1.53 10.08 3.12
CA THR A 56 1.48 11.45 3.63
C THR A 56 2.74 11.79 4.42
N ARG A 57 2.95 13.09 4.70
CA ARG A 57 4.09 13.56 5.51
C ARG A 57 4.10 13.01 6.94
N ASN A 58 2.93 12.72 7.52
CA ASN A 58 2.80 12.06 8.83
C ASN A 58 2.92 10.53 8.76
N GLY A 59 3.21 9.95 7.59
CA GLY A 59 3.52 8.53 7.43
C GLY A 59 2.31 7.61 7.28
N LEU A 60 1.12 8.18 7.08
CA LEU A 60 -0.12 7.46 6.78
C LEU A 60 -0.19 7.13 5.30
N PHE A 61 -0.83 6.00 4.98
CA PHE A 61 -1.13 5.61 3.61
C PHE A 61 -2.52 6.09 3.20
N TYR A 62 -2.59 6.59 1.97
CA TYR A 62 -3.82 7.04 1.32
C TYR A 62 -3.96 6.33 -0.02
N LEU A 63 -5.14 5.77 -0.23
CA LEU A 63 -5.60 5.21 -1.50
C LEU A 63 -6.58 6.19 -2.12
N SER A 64 -6.48 6.42 -3.42
CA SER A 64 -7.47 7.23 -4.10
C SER A 64 -8.82 6.50 -4.14
N PRO A 65 -9.96 7.23 -4.17
CA PRO A 65 -11.28 6.61 -4.25
C PRO A 65 -11.47 5.69 -5.45
N GLU A 66 -10.80 5.96 -6.57
CA GLU A 66 -10.82 5.14 -7.78
C GLU A 66 -10.28 3.72 -7.51
N LEU A 67 -9.37 3.57 -6.55
CA LEU A 67 -8.85 2.27 -6.13
C LEU A 67 -9.77 1.52 -5.15
N LEU A 68 -10.72 2.22 -4.53
CA LEU A 68 -11.65 1.65 -3.54
C LEU A 68 -12.99 1.21 -4.17
N ALA A 69 -13.25 1.62 -5.42
CA ALA A 69 -14.51 1.38 -6.12
C ALA A 69 -14.57 0.06 -6.92
N HIS A 70 -13.53 -0.78 -6.82
CA HIS A 70 -13.37 -2.05 -7.54
C HIS A 70 -13.06 -3.19 -6.58
#